data_AF-A0A1L0BXL7-F1
#
_entry.id   AF-A0A1L0BXL7-F1
#
_cell.length_a   1.000
_cell.length_b   1.000
_cell.length_c   1.000
_cell.angle_alpha   90.00
_cell.angle_beta   90.00
_cell.angle_gamma   90.00
#
_symmetry.space_group_name_H-M   'P 1'
#
loop_
_entity.id
_entity.type
_entity.pdbx_description
1 polymer ?
#
loop_
_entity_poly.entity_id
_entity_poly.type
_entity_poly.pdbx_seq_one_letter_code
_entity_poly.pdbx_strand_id
1 'polypeptide(L)'
;MPSKLSMEDRILALKLRRLEQLNEKLKESLKKDRIPASRAAALIIETSQDISDPLVPSVWHLPPEQNRYRVYHDLCNRPTLAGCCTVV
;
A
#
# COMPACT_ATOMS: atom_id res chain seq x y z
N MET A 1 -50.95 -19.82 14.35
CA MET A 1 -50.00 -19.91 15.49
C MET A 1 -48.62 -20.16 14.90
N PRO A 2 -47.66 -19.22 14.96
CA PRO A 2 -46.35 -19.48 14.40
C PRO A 2 -45.69 -20.60 15.22
N SER A 3 -45.49 -21.74 14.58
CA SER A 3 -44.72 -22.87 15.12
C SER A 3 -43.34 -22.36 15.51
N LYS A 4 -42.91 -22.66 16.74
CA LYS A 4 -41.56 -22.35 17.21
C LYS A 4 -40.57 -23.03 16.25
N LEU A 5 -39.92 -22.25 15.37
CA LEU A 5 -38.85 -22.76 14.50
C LEU A 5 -37.82 -23.47 15.39
N SER A 6 -37.45 -24.70 15.01
CA SER A 6 -36.36 -25.42 15.66
C SER A 6 -35.10 -24.54 15.59
N MET A 7 -34.21 -24.67 16.58
CA MET A 7 -32.91 -24.01 16.54
C MET A 7 -32.17 -24.35 15.22
N GLU A 8 -32.38 -25.54 14.69
CA GLU A 8 -31.85 -26.02 13.40
C GLU A 8 -32.39 -25.20 12.23
N ASP A 9 -33.69 -24.91 12.18
CA ASP A 9 -34.32 -24.10 11.12
C ASP A 9 -33.76 -22.67 11.12
N ARG A 10 -33.52 -22.11 12.31
CA ARG A 10 -32.88 -20.79 12.46
C ARG A 10 -31.43 -20.80 11.96
N ILE A 11 -30.69 -21.87 12.24
CA ILE A 11 -29.32 -22.04 11.75
C ILE A 11 -29.31 -22.21 10.22
N LEU A 12 -30.25 -22.97 9.67
CA LEU A 12 -30.40 -23.17 8.22
C LEU A 12 -30.73 -21.85 7.51
N ALA A 13 -31.65 -21.05 8.05
CA ALA A 13 -31.99 -19.73 7.52
C ALA A 13 -30.77 -18.78 7.53
N LEU A 14 -29.96 -18.80 8.59
CA LEU A 14 -28.73 -17.99 8.66
C LEU A 14 -27.69 -18.44 7.64
N LYS A 15 -27.52 -19.75 7.45
CA LYS A 15 -26.60 -20.31 6.43
C LYS A 15 -27.04 -19.90 5.03
N LEU A 16 -28.32 -20.02 4.72
CA LEU A 16 -28.88 -19.62 3.42
C LEU A 16 -28.60 -18.15 3.15
N ARG A 17 -28.92 -17.27 4.11
CA ARG A 17 -28.67 -15.83 4.00
C ARG A 17 -27.19 -15.51 3.73
N ARG A 18 -26.27 -16.20 4.40
CA ARG A 18 -24.81 -16.01 4.17
C ARG A 18 -24.40 -16.45 2.77
N LEU A 19 -24.94 -17.56 2.27
CA LEU A 19 -24.67 -18.04 0.91
C LEU A 19 -25.19 -17.07 -0.14
N GLU A 20 -26.39 -16.53 0.05
CA GLU A 20 -26.96 -15.51 -0.85
C GLU A 20 -26.11 -14.23 -0.86
N GLN A 21 -25.72 -13.75 0.32
CA GLN A 21 -24.82 -12.60 0.44
C GLN A 21 -23.48 -12.83 -0.27
N LEU A 22 -22.91 -14.03 -0.12
CA LEU A 22 -21.68 -14.39 -0.82
C LEU A 22 -21.89 -14.43 -2.34
N ASN A 23 -23.00 -15.01 -2.80
CA ASN A 23 -23.33 -15.07 -4.22
C ASN A 23 -23.48 -13.67 -4.83
N GLU A 24 -24.17 -12.75 -4.16
CA GLU A 24 -24.28 -11.37 -4.65
C GLU A 24 -22.91 -10.68 -4.70
N LYS A 25 -22.07 -10.83 -3.67
CA LYS A 25 -20.70 -10.30 -3.67
C LYS A 25 -19.85 -10.87 -4.81
N LEU A 26 -20.01 -12.15 -5.14
CA LEU A 26 -19.31 -12.79 -6.25
C LEU A 26 -19.80 -12.26 -7.61
N LYS A 27 -21.11 -12.11 -7.79
CA LYS A 27 -21.69 -11.50 -9.00
C LYS A 27 -21.22 -10.06 -9.19
N GLU A 28 -21.16 -9.27 -8.12
CA GLU A 28 -20.59 -7.92 -8.16
C GLU A 28 -19.11 -7.92 -8.55
N SER A 29 -18.31 -8.83 -7.98
CA SER A 29 -16.89 -8.97 -8.31
C SER A 29 -16.66 -9.36 -9.77
N LEU A 30 -17.54 -10.18 -10.35
CA LEU A 30 -17.50 -10.57 -11.76
C LEU A 30 -17.86 -9.41 -12.70
N LYS A 31 -18.75 -8.50 -12.27
CA LYS A 31 -19.14 -7.32 -13.05
C LYS A 31 -18.07 -6.22 -13.10
N LYS A 32 -16.99 -6.34 -12.32
CA LYS A 32 -15.91 -5.35 -12.32
C LYS A 32 -15.09 -5.45 -13.60
N ASP A 33 -14.98 -4.33 -14.30
CA ASP A 33 -14.10 -4.22 -15.46
C ASP A 33 -12.64 -4.39 -15.04
N ARG A 34 -11.88 -5.12 -15.87
CA ARG A 34 -10.45 -5.39 -15.65
C ARG A 34 -9.64 -4.85 -16.81
N ILE A 35 -8.45 -4.35 -16.49
CA ILE A 35 -7.45 -4.00 -17.49
C ILE A 35 -6.45 -5.17 -17.65
N PRO A 36 -5.86 -5.36 -18.84
CA PRO A 36 -4.84 -6.37 -19.03
C PRO A 36 -3.59 -6.03 -18.21
N ALA A 37 -2.91 -7.06 -17.72
CA ALA A 37 -1.73 -6.90 -16.86
C ALA A 37 -0.59 -6.12 -17.54
N SER A 38 -0.41 -6.30 -18.85
CA SER A 38 0.58 -5.54 -19.64
C SER A 38 0.30 -4.04 -19.62
N ARG A 39 -0.96 -3.62 -19.77
CA ARG A 39 -1.36 -2.20 -19.70
C ARG A 39 -1.21 -1.65 -18.28
N ALA A 40 -1.59 -2.42 -17.28
CA ALA A 40 -1.40 -2.03 -15.88
C ALA A 40 0.08 -1.79 -15.56
N ALA A 41 0.97 -2.69 -16.00
CA ALA A 41 2.40 -2.54 -15.82
C ALA A 41 2.95 -1.31 -16.55
N ALA A 42 2.51 -1.04 -17.79
CA ALA A 42 2.91 0.15 -18.51
C ALA A 42 2.52 1.45 -17.77
N LEU A 43 1.31 1.53 -17.23
CA LEU A 43 0.85 2.68 -16.44
C LEU A 43 1.69 2.87 -15.16
N ILE A 44 2.05 1.79 -14.47
CA ILE A 44 2.91 1.86 -13.29
C ILE A 44 4.29 2.41 -13.66
N ILE A 45 4.87 1.93 -14.76
CA ILE A 45 6.18 2.42 -15.23
C ILE A 45 6.12 3.91 -15.57
N GLU A 46 5.12 4.32 -16.35
CA GLU A 46 4.92 5.72 -16.73
C GLU A 46 4.77 6.64 -15.50
N THR A 47 3.87 6.28 -14.57
CA THR A 47 3.66 7.05 -13.33
C THR A 47 4.91 7.10 -12.45
N SER A 48 5.69 6.03 -12.41
CA SER A 48 6.95 6.00 -11.66
C SER A 48 8.05 6.84 -12.29
N GLN A 49 8.00 7.09 -13.60
CA GLN A 49 8.98 7.94 -14.30
C GLN A 49 8.65 9.43 -14.16
N ASP A 50 7.35 9.76 -14.13
CA ASP A 50 6.87 11.15 -14.00
C ASP A 50 7.10 11.73 -12.59
N ILE A 51 6.99 10.90 -11.55
CA ILE A 51 7.10 11.33 -10.16
C ILE A 51 8.53 11.07 -9.66
N SER A 52 9.26 12.15 -9.39
CA SER A 52 10.61 12.08 -8.83
C SER A 52 10.60 11.64 -7.36
N ASP A 53 11.38 10.61 -7.01
CA ASP A 53 11.54 10.12 -5.64
C ASP A 53 12.97 10.38 -5.10
N PRO A 54 13.14 11.33 -4.17
CA PRO A 54 14.43 11.61 -3.53
C PRO A 54 15.04 10.44 -2.74
N LEU A 55 14.26 9.41 -2.40
CA LEU A 55 14.74 8.23 -1.70
C LEU A 55 15.51 7.26 -2.61
N VAL A 56 15.49 7.48 -3.92
CA VAL A 56 16.30 6.73 -4.90
C VAL A 56 17.26 7.69 -5.63
N PRO A 57 18.34 8.16 -4.97
CA PRO A 57 19.24 9.17 -5.53
C PRO A 57 19.98 8.74 -6.80
N SER A 58 20.05 7.43 -7.09
CA SER A 58 20.70 6.89 -8.29
C SER A 58 19.97 7.26 -9.57
N VAL A 59 18.65 7.46 -9.49
CA VAL A 59 17.79 7.82 -10.63
C VAL A 59 17.30 9.26 -10.47
N TRP A 60 16.87 9.65 -9.26
CA TRP A 60 16.35 10.97 -8.96
C TRP A 60 17.25 11.70 -7.98
N HIS A 61 18.15 12.52 -8.51
CA HIS A 61 19.06 13.31 -7.70
C HIS A 61 18.33 14.52 -7.08
N LEU A 62 18.22 14.53 -5.75
CA LEU A 62 17.77 15.71 -5.02
C LEU A 62 18.95 16.66 -4.81
N PRO A 63 18.88 17.93 -5.26
CA PRO A 63 19.93 18.91 -5.00
C PRO A 63 20.20 19.03 -3.50
N PRO A 64 21.47 19.22 -3.09
CA PRO A 64 21.84 19.28 -1.67
C PRO A 64 21.13 20.40 -0.91
N GLU A 65 20.77 21.49 -1.58
CA GLU A 65 20.02 22.61 -0.99
C GLU A 65 18.59 22.24 -0.58
N GLN A 66 17.98 21.28 -1.27
CA GLN A 66 16.63 20.79 -0.97
C GLN A 66 16.65 19.63 0.04
N ASN A 67 17.80 19.02 0.27
CA ASN A 67 17.94 17.90 1.19
C ASN A 67 18.08 18.40 2.64
N ARG A 68 17.04 18.18 3.46
CA ARG A 68 17.03 18.51 4.89
C ARG A 68 18.16 17.83 5.67
N TYR A 69 18.63 16.67 5.21
CA TYR A 69 19.68 15.88 5.87
C TYR A 69 21.10 16.19 5.34
N ARG A 70 21.27 17.23 4.51
CA ARG A 70 22.59 17.63 3.98
C ARG A 70 23.64 17.77 5.09
N VAL A 71 23.28 18.41 6.20
CA VAL A 71 24.19 18.65 7.34
C VAL A 71 24.71 17.33 7.93
N TYR A 72 23.86 16.30 8.01
CA TYR A 72 24.28 14.99 8.51
C TYR A 72 25.29 14.31 7.57
N HIS A 73 25.04 14.37 6.27
CA HIS A 73 25.95 13.82 5.26
C HIS A 73 27.31 14.52 5.26
N ASP A 74 27.32 15.85 5.39
CA ASP A 74 28.54 16.66 5.47
C ASP A 74 29.34 16.39 6.74
N LEU A 75 28.68 16.03 7.86
CA LEU A 75 29.34 15.62 9.10
C LEU A 75 29.94 14.21 8.99
N CYS A 76 29.24 13.26 8.37
CA CYS A 76 29.73 11.89 8.18
C CYS A 76 30.92 11.80 7.23
N ASN A 77 30.98 12.66 6.22
CA ASN A 77 32.07 12.66 5.23
C ASN A 77 33.28 13.49 5.64
N ARG A 78 33.27 14.13 6.82
CA ARG A 78 34.48 14.79 7.32
C ARG A 78 35.51 13.72 7.70
N PRO A 79 36.73 13.75 7.14
CA PRO A 79 37.81 12.92 7.65
C PRO A 79 38.02 13.28 9.11
N THR A 80 37.99 12.27 9.98
CA THR A 80 38.10 12.40 11.44
C THR A 80 39.38 13.13 11.82
N LEU A 81 39.32 14.44 12.02
CA LEU A 81 40.23 15.13 12.94
C LEU A 81 39.61 15.03 14.34
N ALA A 82 40.25 14.22 15.18
CA ALA A 82 39.98 13.94 16.58
C ALA A 82 39.07 14.94 17.33
N GLY A 83 37.95 14.45 17.86
CA GLY A 83 37.09 15.19 18.78
C GLY A 83 35.73 14.52 18.97
N CYS A 84 35.67 13.46 19.77
CA CYS A 84 34.41 12.90 20.27
C CYS A 84 33.78 13.90 21.24
N CYS A 85 32.54 14.33 20.99
CA CYS A 85 31.76 15.15 21.93
C CYS A 85 30.72 14.27 22.63
N THR A 86 30.77 14.21 23.96
CA THR A 86 29.69 13.71 24.81
C THR A 86 28.56 14.73 24.89
N VAL A 87 27.32 14.24 24.91
CA VAL A 87 26.12 15.04 25.21
C VAL A 87 26.18 15.49 26.67
N VAL A 88 26.05 16.80 26.90
CA VAL A 88 25.75 17.41 28.22
C VAL A 88 24.30 17.87 28.20
#